data_AF-A0A969Z5M3-F1
#
_entry.id   AF-A0A969Z5M3-F1
#
_cell.length_a   1.000
_cell.length_b   1.000
_cell.length_c   1.000
_cell.angle_alpha   90.00
_cell.angle_beta   90.00
_cell.angle_gamma   90.00
#
_symmetry.space_group_name_H-M   'P 1'
#
loop_
_entity.id
_entity.type
_entity.pdbx_description
1 polymer ?
#
loop_
_entity_poly.entity_id
_entity_poly.type
_entity_poly.pdbx_seq_one_letter_code
_entity_poly.pdbx_strand_id
1 'polypeptide(L)'
;MENSRIFTGTIMLCTKYKKVPHLISDGMAFGHIETEAKVYKENAVLVRIKDNAYVDIEGLSLLDIVHLYLENEKRIKNNELCMPSLPSGLYEEQLYVDSNSLKPYVTTDKKQKNISLMKIKRQKSRKQF
;
A
#
# COMPACT_ATOMS: atom_id res chain seq x y z
N MET A 1 -12.87 9.53 6.16
CA MET A 1 -12.70 8.44 5.18
C MET A 1 -12.45 7.16 5.97
N GLU A 2 -13.07 6.05 5.60
CA GLU A 2 -12.87 4.75 6.31
C GLU A 2 -11.37 4.47 6.45
N ASN A 3 -10.94 4.05 7.64
CA ASN A 3 -9.55 3.68 8.00
C ASN A 3 -9.11 2.38 7.29
N SER A 4 -9.27 2.34 5.97
CA SER A 4 -8.85 1.21 5.15
C SER A 4 -7.34 1.13 5.21
N ARG A 5 -6.81 -0.02 5.64
CA ARG A 5 -5.37 -0.30 5.64
C ARG A 5 -4.95 -1.15 4.45
N ILE A 6 -5.90 -1.67 3.68
CA ILE A 6 -5.64 -2.51 2.50
C ILE A 6 -6.18 -1.79 1.27
N PHE A 7 -5.43 -1.81 0.19
CA PHE A 7 -5.71 -1.11 -1.06
C PHE A 7 -5.40 -2.00 -2.27
N THR A 8 -6.00 -1.69 -3.41
CA THR A 8 -5.44 -2.04 -4.72
C THR A 8 -4.79 -0.81 -5.33
N GLY A 9 -3.69 -0.98 -6.05
CA GLY A 9 -3.00 0.12 -6.71
C GLY A 9 -1.94 -0.35 -7.70
N THR A 10 -1.22 0.61 -8.28
CA THR A 10 -0.14 0.39 -9.24
C THR A 10 1.19 0.68 -8.57
N ILE A 11 2.13 -0.24 -8.73
CA ILE A 11 3.53 -0.06 -8.33
C ILE A 11 4.29 0.43 -9.56
N MET A 12 5.03 1.53 -9.37
CA MET A 12 5.84 2.18 -10.37
C MET A 12 7.32 1.95 -10.04
N LEU A 13 8.15 1.82 -11.08
CA LEU A 13 9.61 1.83 -10.97
C LEU A 13 10.11 3.18 -11.50
N CYS A 14 10.80 3.94 -10.65
CA CYS A 14 11.49 5.14 -11.09
C CYS A 14 12.65 4.76 -12.01
N THR A 15 12.60 5.19 -13.28
CA THR A 15 13.63 4.89 -14.28
C THR A 15 14.62 6.02 -14.47
N LYS A 16 14.27 7.22 -13.98
CA LYS A 16 15.13 8.39 -14.01
C LYS A 16 14.73 9.30 -12.89
N TYR A 17 15.72 9.75 -12.11
CA TYR A 17 15.52 10.78 -11.12
C TYR A 17 16.59 11.83 -11.26
N LYS A 18 16.19 13.07 -11.60
CA LYS A 18 17.12 14.18 -11.70
C LYS A 18 16.62 15.37 -10.89
N LYS A 19 17.38 15.71 -9.84
CA LYS A 19 17.22 16.99 -9.15
C LYS A 19 17.88 18.07 -10.00
N VAL A 20 17.10 19.03 -10.49
CA VAL A 20 17.62 20.15 -11.27
C VAL A 20 17.86 21.32 -10.31
N PRO A 21 19.13 21.60 -9.93
CA PRO A 21 19.42 22.77 -9.11
C PRO A 21 19.19 24.05 -9.93
N HIS A 22 18.73 25.14 -9.31
CA HIS A 22 18.85 26.47 -9.91
C HIS A 22 20.14 27.15 -9.48
N LEU A 23 20.71 27.93 -10.41
CA LEU A 23 21.63 28.99 -10.09
C LEU A 23 20.83 30.19 -9.57
N ILE A 24 21.23 30.69 -8.41
CA ILE A 24 20.60 31.80 -7.71
C ILE A 24 21.15 33.10 -8.27
N SER A 25 20.25 33.99 -8.73
CA SER A 25 20.45 35.44 -8.62
C SER A 25 19.56 35.92 -7.47
N ASP A 26 20.09 36.70 -6.54
CA ASP A 26 19.36 37.32 -5.41
C ASP A 26 18.69 36.40 -4.37
N GLY A 27 19.34 35.30 -4.00
CA GLY A 27 19.02 34.56 -2.76
C GLY A 27 17.78 33.67 -2.75
N MET A 28 17.01 33.58 -3.83
CA MET A 28 15.85 32.68 -3.94
C MET A 28 16.20 31.46 -4.81
N ALA A 29 16.22 30.27 -4.19
CA ALA A 29 16.39 29.00 -4.90
C ALA A 29 15.02 28.40 -5.24
N PHE A 30 14.64 28.44 -6.52
CA PHE A 30 13.65 27.51 -7.06
C PHE A 30 14.40 26.31 -7.66
N GLY A 31 13.72 25.25 -8.05
CA GLY A 31 14.34 24.04 -8.58
C GLY A 31 13.24 23.05 -8.88
N HIS A 32 13.43 22.16 -9.84
CA HIS A 32 12.44 21.13 -10.15
C HIS A 32 13.05 19.73 -10.12
N ILE A 33 12.17 18.76 -9.96
CA ILE A 33 12.51 17.35 -9.97
C ILE A 33 11.97 16.77 -11.28
N GLU A 34 12.85 16.18 -12.07
CA GLU A 34 12.44 15.34 -13.20
C GLU A 34 12.37 13.89 -12.73
N THR A 35 11.19 13.30 -12.84
CA THR A 35 10.96 11.88 -12.58
C THR A 35 10.39 11.23 -13.83
N GLU A 36 11.07 10.21 -14.34
CA GLU A 36 10.48 9.26 -15.29
C GLU A 36 10.24 7.94 -14.57
N ALA A 37 9.15 7.28 -14.90
CA ALA A 37 8.79 6.01 -14.31
C ALA A 37 8.09 5.09 -15.31
N LYS A 38 8.21 3.79 -15.08
CA LYS A 38 7.46 2.76 -15.78
C LYS A 38 6.59 1.97 -14.80
N VAL A 39 5.51 1.41 -15.31
CA VAL A 39 4.69 0.48 -14.53
C VAL A 39 5.52 -0.76 -14.22
N TYR A 40 5.65 -1.09 -12.93
CA TYR A 40 6.28 -2.32 -12.47
C TYR A 40 5.23 -3.42 -12.30
N LYS A 41 4.09 -3.09 -11.66
CA LYS A 41 2.98 -4.02 -11.44
C LYS A 41 1.66 -3.27 -11.34
N GLU A 42 0.66 -3.74 -12.08
CA GLU A 42 -0.71 -3.24 -12.00
C GLU A 42 -1.55 -4.04 -11.00
N ASN A 43 -2.55 -3.40 -10.39
CA ASN A 43 -3.53 -4.03 -9.49
C ASN A 43 -2.90 -4.80 -8.31
N ALA A 44 -1.76 -4.35 -7.80
CA ALA A 44 -1.14 -4.90 -6.60
C ALA A 44 -2.05 -4.72 -5.38
N VAL A 45 -2.08 -5.72 -4.50
CA VAL A 45 -2.78 -5.62 -3.21
C VAL A 45 -1.80 -5.14 -2.17
N LEU A 46 -2.07 -3.96 -1.61
CA LEU A 46 -1.14 -3.19 -0.81
C LEU A 46 -1.66 -3.04 0.62
N VAL A 47 -0.82 -3.30 1.61
CA VAL A 47 -1.09 -2.94 3.00
C VAL A 47 -0.39 -1.62 3.31
N ARG A 48 -1.15 -0.63 3.74
CA ARG A 48 -0.64 0.65 4.25
C ARG A 48 -0.14 0.46 5.67
N ILE A 49 1.14 0.73 5.85
CA ILE A 49 1.84 0.71 7.13
C ILE A 49 2.13 2.13 7.62
N LYS A 50 2.93 2.26 8.68
CA LYS A 50 3.35 3.55 9.25
C LYS A 50 4.06 4.43 8.20
N ASP A 51 3.96 5.74 8.38
CA ASP A 51 4.56 6.79 7.53
C ASP A 51 4.09 6.78 6.06
N ASN A 52 2.86 6.31 5.80
CA ASN A 52 2.28 6.27 4.45
C ASN A 52 3.09 5.41 3.46
N ALA A 53 3.83 4.43 3.98
CA ALA A 53 4.44 3.41 3.15
C ALA A 53 3.46 2.25 2.90
N TYR A 54 3.75 1.49 1.86
CA TYR A 54 2.94 0.39 1.36
C TYR A 54 3.80 -0.85 1.16
N VAL A 55 3.22 -2.00 1.43
CA VAL A 55 3.82 -3.31 1.20
C VAL A 55 2.92 -4.08 0.25
N ASP A 56 3.48 -4.65 -0.81
CA ASP A 56 2.79 -5.63 -1.65
C ASP A 56 2.71 -6.97 -0.92
N ILE A 57 1.51 -7.52 -0.80
CA ILE A 57 1.31 -8.78 -0.07
C ILE A 57 1.61 -10.01 -0.92
N GLU A 58 1.86 -9.85 -2.23
CA GLU A 58 2.24 -10.99 -3.07
C GLU A 58 3.56 -11.60 -2.58
N GLY A 59 3.54 -12.91 -2.32
CA GLY A 59 4.70 -13.65 -1.80
C GLY A 59 4.81 -13.68 -0.28
N LEU A 60 4.00 -12.90 0.45
CA LEU A 60 3.97 -12.93 1.91
C LEU A 60 3.14 -14.09 2.47
N SER A 61 3.57 -14.62 3.62
CA SER A 61 2.76 -15.58 4.37
C SER A 61 1.58 -14.87 5.04
N LEU A 62 0.52 -15.61 5.35
CA LEU A 62 -0.64 -15.07 6.08
C LEU A 62 -0.24 -14.46 7.44
N LEU A 63 0.74 -15.05 8.12
CA LEU A 63 1.24 -14.54 9.39
C LEU A 63 1.92 -13.18 9.22
N ASP A 64 2.73 -13.01 8.16
CA ASP A 64 3.39 -11.74 7.86
C ASP A 64 2.36 -10.64 7.56
N ILE A 65 1.33 -10.96 6.78
CA ILE A 65 0.24 -10.02 6.46
C ILE A 65 -0.52 -9.60 7.73
N VAL A 66 -0.84 -10.55 8.62
CA VAL A 66 -1.51 -10.26 9.89
C VAL A 66 -0.65 -9.39 10.79
N HIS A 67 0.64 -9.70 10.90
CA HIS A 67 1.60 -8.93 11.70
C HIS A 67 1.72 -7.49 11.20
N LEU A 68 1.88 -7.29 9.88
CA LEU A 68 1.87 -5.97 9.25
C LEU A 68 0.58 -5.18 9.53
N TYR A 69 -0.57 -5.84 9.39
CA TYR A 69 -1.87 -5.21 9.55
C TYR A 69 -2.16 -4.82 11.01
N LEU A 70 -1.76 -5.65 11.97
CA LEU A 70 -2.03 -5.43 13.38
C LEU A 70 -0.99 -4.50 14.03
N GLU A 71 0.29 -4.77 13.82
CA GLU A 71 1.37 -4.09 14.55
C GLU A 71 1.77 -2.76 13.90
N ASN A 72 1.38 -2.53 12.64
CA ASN A 72 1.66 -1.28 11.92
C ASN A 72 3.15 -0.92 11.90
N GLU A 73 4.01 -1.94 11.88
CA GLU A 73 5.44 -1.73 11.95
C GLU A 73 6.02 -1.23 10.62
N LYS A 74 7.17 -0.56 10.70
CA LYS A 74 7.87 0.01 9.55
C LYS A 74 8.61 -1.04 8.70
N ARG A 75 8.76 -2.27 9.18
CA ARG A 75 9.66 -3.26 8.57
C ARG A 75 9.14 -4.67 8.77
N ILE A 76 9.13 -5.44 7.69
CA ILE A 76 9.12 -6.91 7.77
C ILE A 76 10.55 -7.34 8.11
N LYS A 77 10.70 -8.36 8.96
CA LYS A 77 11.99 -8.93 9.36
C LYS A 77 12.93 -9.32 8.20
N ASN A 78 12.42 -9.39 6.97
CA ASN A 78 13.11 -9.89 5.78
C ASN A 78 13.48 -8.83 4.73
N ASN A 79 13.58 -7.54 5.10
CA ASN A 79 14.10 -6.49 4.19
C ASN A 79 13.23 -6.22 2.95
N GLU A 80 11.97 -6.67 2.94
CA GLU A 80 11.04 -6.36 1.84
C GLU A 80 10.79 -4.85 1.75
N LEU A 81 10.92 -4.34 0.53
CA LEU A 81 10.91 -2.91 0.21
C LEU A 81 9.55 -2.31 0.57
N CYS A 82 9.52 -1.59 1.69
CA CYS A 82 8.43 -0.67 1.99
C CYS A 82 8.45 0.44 0.94
N MET A 83 7.40 0.50 0.12
CA MET A 83 7.30 1.44 -0.98
C MET A 83 6.63 2.73 -0.52
N PRO A 84 7.25 3.90 -0.70
CA PRO A 84 6.59 5.17 -0.47
C PRO A 84 5.53 5.43 -1.54
N SER A 85 4.68 6.42 -1.30
CA SER A 85 3.70 6.95 -2.27
C SER A 85 4.31 7.83 -3.37
N LEU A 86 5.60 8.17 -3.24
CA LEU A 86 6.37 8.98 -4.17
C LEU A 86 7.81 8.47 -4.20
N PRO A 87 8.50 8.49 -5.35
CA PRO A 87 9.91 8.12 -5.38
C PRO A 87 10.72 9.08 -4.50
N SER A 88 11.66 8.53 -3.73
CA SER A 88 12.57 9.37 -2.97
C SER A 88 13.56 10.03 -3.93
N GLY A 89 13.91 11.27 -3.63
CA GLY A 89 14.71 12.06 -4.55
C GLY A 89 16.18 11.73 -4.65
N LEU A 90 16.55 10.51 -4.29
CA LEU A 90 17.91 10.09 -4.03
C LEU A 90 18.30 8.86 -4.85
N TYR A 91 17.34 8.12 -5.43
CA TYR A 91 17.61 6.81 -6.03
C TYR A 91 16.82 6.59 -7.33
N GLU A 92 17.56 6.26 -8.40
CA GLU A 92 17.01 5.58 -9.57
C GLU A 92 16.68 4.12 -9.21
N GLU A 93 15.81 3.48 -10.00
CA GLU A 93 15.35 2.10 -9.78
C GLU A 93 14.58 1.86 -8.48
N GLN A 94 14.13 2.94 -7.82
CA GLN A 94 13.27 2.82 -6.65
C GLN A 94 11.82 2.49 -7.05
N LEU A 95 11.24 1.49 -6.38
CA LEU A 95 9.81 1.22 -6.44
C LEU A 95 9.01 2.18 -5.55
N TYR A 96 7.88 2.67 -6.05
CA TYR A 96 6.94 3.50 -5.32
C TYR A 96 5.50 3.21 -5.77
N VAL A 97 4.52 3.55 -4.94
CA VAL A 97 3.10 3.35 -5.22
C VAL A 97 2.50 4.59 -5.85
N ASP A 98 1.83 4.45 -6.99
CA ASP A 98 1.04 5.55 -7.56
C ASP A 98 -0.18 5.83 -6.69
N SER A 99 -0.13 6.95 -5.95
CA SER A 99 -1.20 7.37 -5.06
C SER A 99 -2.54 7.56 -5.75
N ASN A 100 -2.55 7.97 -7.03
CA ASN A 100 -3.77 8.22 -7.77
C ASN A 100 -4.49 6.92 -8.17
N SER A 101 -3.74 5.83 -8.26
CA SER A 101 -4.29 4.50 -8.54
C SER A 101 -4.90 3.81 -7.31
N LEU A 102 -4.61 4.31 -6.09
CA LEU A 102 -5.00 3.65 -4.85
C LEU A 102 -6.51 3.65 -4.64
N LYS A 103 -7.08 2.45 -4.54
CA LYS A 103 -8.49 2.22 -4.20
C LYS A 103 -8.53 1.36 -2.94
N PRO A 104 -9.31 1.72 -1.90
CA PRO A 104 -9.49 0.85 -0.74
C PRO A 104 -9.92 -0.55 -1.19
N TYR A 105 -9.29 -1.58 -0.62
CA TYR A 105 -9.71 -2.96 -0.84
C TYR A 105 -11.00 -3.21 -0.07
N VAL A 106 -12.11 -2.77 -0.64
CA VAL A 106 -13.43 -3.07 -0.14
C VAL A 106 -13.82 -4.41 -0.75
N THR A 107 -13.72 -5.48 0.03
CA THR A 107 -14.58 -6.64 -0.23
C THR A 107 -16.00 -6.10 -0.18
N THR A 108 -16.71 -6.14 -1.30
CA THR A 108 -18.10 -5.73 -1.45
C THR A 108 -18.99 -6.57 -0.53
N ASP A 109 -18.96 -6.29 0.77
CA ASP A 109 -19.75 -6.96 1.80
C ASP A 109 -20.35 -5.98 2.81
N LYS A 110 -20.60 -4.74 2.36
CA LYS A 110 -21.67 -3.94 2.97
C LYS A 110 -23.06 -4.59 2.79
N LYS A 111 -23.19 -5.74 2.11
CA LYS A 111 -24.39 -6.60 2.09
C LYS A 111 -24.41 -7.75 3.09
N GLN A 112 -23.34 -8.04 3.85
CA GLN A 112 -23.33 -9.15 4.82
C GLN A 112 -23.31 -8.73 6.30
N LYS A 113 -23.68 -7.49 6.63
CA LYS A 113 -23.94 -7.08 8.03
C LYS A 113 -25.20 -7.72 8.67
N ASN A 114 -25.77 -8.76 8.06
CA ASN A 114 -26.93 -9.48 8.60
C ASN A 114 -26.86 -11.00 8.40
N ILE A 115 -25.67 -11.60 8.48
CA ILE A 115 -25.62 -13.00 8.94
C ILE A 115 -25.73 -12.96 10.46
N SER A 116 -26.96 -12.70 10.93
CA SER A 116 -27.33 -12.77 12.33
C SER A 116 -26.74 -14.04 12.95
N LEU A 117 -26.04 -13.91 14.07
CA LEU A 117 -25.52 -15.01 14.89
C LEU A 117 -26.60 -16.09 15.19
N MET A 118 -27.88 -15.76 15.01
CA MET A 118 -28.99 -16.70 15.06
C MET A 118 -28.97 -17.78 13.96
N LYS A 119 -28.43 -17.52 12.76
CA LYS A 119 -28.33 -18.53 11.69
C LYS A 119 -27.30 -19.62 12.03
N ILE A 120 -26.21 -19.26 12.69
CA ILE A 120 -25.17 -20.20 13.13
C ILE A 120 -25.66 -21.03 14.32
N LYS A 121 -26.37 -20.42 15.29
CA LYS A 121 -26.94 -21.16 16.44
C LYS A 121 -28.01 -22.19 16.03
N ARG A 122 -28.85 -21.90 15.04
CA ARG A 122 -29.89 -22.83 14.57
C ARG A 122 -29.35 -24.06 13.81
N GLN A 123 -28.13 -24.00 13.26
CA GLN A 123 -27.52 -25.17 12.60
C GLN A 123 -26.93 -26.17 13.59
N LYS A 124 -26.43 -25.71 14.76
CA LYS A 124 -25.95 -26.63 15.82
C LYS A 124 -27.09 -27.37 16.53
N SER A 125 -28.26 -26.74 16.71
CA SER A 125 -29.39 -27.38 17.39
C SER A 125 -30.16 -28.41 16.54
N ARG A 126 -29.84 -28.54 15.24
CA ARG A 126 -30.49 -29.51 14.32
C ARG A 126 -29.63 -30.73 14.00
N LYS A 127 -28.41 -30.83 14.55
CA LYS A 127 -27.50 -31.98 14.39
C LYS A 127 -27.42 -32.87 15.64
N GLN A 128 -28.37 -32.75 16.56
CA GLN A 128 -28.58 -33.73 17.63
C GLN A 128 -29.96 -34.37 17.41
N PHE A 129 -29.95 -35.42 16.59
CA PHE A 129 -30.89 -36.53 16.65
C PHE A 129 -30.04 -37.80 16.66
#